data_AF-A0A6B3GH39-F1
#
_entry.id   AF-A0A6B3GH39-F1
#
_cell.length_a   1.000
_cell.length_b   1.000
_cell.length_c   1.000
_cell.angle_alpha   90.00
_cell.angle_beta   90.00
_cell.angle_gamma   90.00
#
_symmetry.space_group_name_H-M   'P 1'
#
loop_
_entity.id
_entity.type
_entity.pdbx_description
1 polymer ?
#
loop_
_entity_poly.entity_id
_entity_poly.type
_entity_poly.pdbx_seq_one_letter_code
_entity_poly.pdbx_strand_id
1 'polypeptide(L)'
;TDQNLPKLVREGAHTRASLALGTESQARMALGDKAVDGGAAPNLLRPGLDKGTVVVASDGIKIPAGQAALTVRTHYISTDDAAEIAERAKALRDGVTTLHAVDRGEERDPLMDVMTVLGDASRVLTTDVLKRLAALSEDTYGDWSHLDLKRVLDGTGAEPYKSDGRMVIARERLFRHLANRPDDGSASAAE
;
A
#
# COMPACT_ATOMS: atom_id res chain seq x y z
N THR A 1 3.45 26.82 22.90
CA THR A 1 4.50 25.91 22.40
C THR A 1 4.17 25.54 20.97
N ASP A 2 5.02 25.93 20.02
CA ASP A 2 4.86 25.75 18.57
C ASP A 2 5.10 24.31 18.07
N GLN A 3 4.81 23.34 18.93
CA GLN A 3 5.24 21.94 18.82
C GLN A 3 4.17 20.99 18.27
N ASN A 4 2.90 21.39 18.18
CA ASN A 4 1.82 20.46 17.86
C ASN A 4 1.62 20.19 16.36
N LEU A 5 2.12 21.08 15.48
CA LEU A 5 2.01 20.94 14.03
C LEU A 5 3.41 20.92 13.40
N PRO A 6 3.83 19.82 12.74
CA PRO A 6 5.12 19.73 12.07
C PRO A 6 5.29 20.85 11.02
N LYS A 7 6.52 21.35 10.86
CA LYS A 7 6.84 22.42 9.90
C LYS A 7 6.38 22.09 8.48
N LEU A 8 6.59 20.84 8.04
CA LEU A 8 6.14 20.36 6.73
C LEU A 8 4.64 20.53 6.50
N VAL A 9 3.81 20.28 7.53
CA VAL A 9 2.36 20.48 7.45
C VAL A 9 2.01 21.97 7.44
N ARG A 10 2.70 22.78 8.26
CA ARG A 10 2.49 24.24 8.32
C ARG A 10 2.89 24.98 7.06
N GLU A 11 3.82 24.46 6.27
CA GLU A 11 4.30 25.12 5.06
C GLU A 11 3.71 24.49 3.78
N GLY A 12 3.42 23.18 3.78
CA GLY A 12 2.94 22.46 2.60
C GLY A 12 1.41 22.32 2.48
N ALA A 13 0.65 22.43 3.58
CA ALA A 13 -0.81 22.31 3.51
C ALA A 13 -1.44 23.62 3.01
N HIS A 14 -2.00 23.61 1.81
CA HIS A 14 -2.68 24.77 1.19
C HIS A 14 -4.17 24.89 1.52
N THR A 15 -4.79 23.80 2.00
CA THR A 15 -6.17 23.82 2.51
C THR A 15 -6.13 23.61 4.02
N ARG A 16 -6.65 24.58 4.76
CA ARG A 16 -6.65 24.57 6.22
C ARG A 16 -8.04 24.86 6.74
N ALA A 17 -8.41 24.14 7.78
CA ALA A 17 -9.70 24.27 8.41
C ALA A 17 -9.55 24.11 9.92
N SER A 18 -10.29 24.88 10.68
CA SER A 18 -10.26 24.79 12.13
C SER A 18 -11.64 24.96 12.74
N LEU A 19 -11.96 24.10 13.70
CA LEU A 19 -13.06 24.28 14.64
C LEU A 19 -12.68 25.34 15.69
N ALA A 20 -13.50 25.50 16.73
CA ALA A 20 -13.20 26.41 17.83
C ALA A 20 -11.82 26.12 18.46
N LEU A 21 -11.00 27.16 18.59
CA LEU A 21 -9.69 27.12 19.25
C LEU A 21 -9.69 28.01 20.49
N GLY A 22 -8.74 27.79 21.40
CA GLY A 22 -8.69 28.54 22.66
C GLY A 22 -8.01 29.91 22.54
N THR A 23 -7.08 30.08 21.60
CA THR A 23 -6.28 31.30 21.48
C THR A 23 -5.97 31.67 20.02
N GLU A 24 -5.66 32.95 19.80
CA GLU A 24 -5.23 33.44 18.48
C GLU A 24 -3.91 32.78 18.02
N SER A 25 -2.99 32.49 18.94
CA SER A 25 -1.75 31.75 18.63
C SER A 25 -2.06 30.36 18.05
N GLN A 26 -3.06 29.66 18.59
CA GLN A 26 -3.52 28.39 18.00
C GLN A 26 -4.17 28.61 16.63
N ALA A 27 -4.94 29.69 16.45
CA ALA A 27 -5.56 30.03 15.17
C ALA A 27 -4.51 30.26 14.07
N ARG A 28 -3.44 31.01 14.38
CA ARG A 28 -2.31 31.24 13.47
C ARG A 28 -1.58 29.94 13.13
N MET A 29 -1.41 29.06 14.11
CA MET A 29 -0.82 27.74 13.88
C MET A 29 -1.67 26.87 12.94
N ALA A 30 -3.00 26.90 13.09
CA ALA A 30 -3.92 26.06 12.33
C ALA A 30 -4.24 26.59 10.93
N LEU A 31 -4.44 27.90 10.77
CA LEU A 31 -4.87 28.54 9.52
C LEU A 31 -3.76 29.32 8.81
N GLY A 32 -2.67 29.66 9.50
CA GLY A 32 -1.60 30.51 9.00
C GLY A 32 -1.86 32.00 9.22
N ASP A 33 -0.78 32.79 9.29
CA ASP A 33 -0.83 34.22 9.61
C ASP A 33 -1.68 35.01 8.61
N LYS A 34 -1.48 34.79 7.30
CA LYS A 34 -2.25 35.48 6.25
C LYS A 34 -3.77 35.36 6.44
N ALA A 35 -4.26 34.19 6.85
CA ALA A 35 -5.68 33.97 7.05
C ALA A 35 -6.19 34.72 8.28
N VAL A 36 -5.44 34.66 9.39
CA VAL A 36 -5.82 35.33 10.65
C VAL A 36 -5.73 36.84 10.53
N ASP A 37 -4.67 37.36 9.90
CA ASP A 37 -4.52 38.79 9.60
C ASP A 37 -5.63 39.29 8.65
N GLY A 38 -6.12 38.40 7.78
CA GLY A 38 -7.29 38.63 6.92
C GLY A 38 -8.65 38.41 7.60
N GLY A 39 -8.68 38.24 8.93
CA GLY A 39 -9.90 38.18 9.74
C GLY A 39 -10.41 36.78 10.10
N ALA A 40 -9.67 35.70 9.79
CA ALA A 40 -10.04 34.36 10.23
C ALA A 40 -9.87 34.21 11.76
N ALA A 41 -10.96 34.00 12.48
CA ALA A 41 -10.95 33.99 13.95
C ALA A 41 -11.63 32.75 14.56
N PRO A 42 -11.10 31.52 14.35
CA PRO A 42 -11.65 30.31 14.96
C PRO A 42 -11.58 30.34 16.50
N ASN A 43 -10.70 31.16 17.08
CA ASN A 43 -10.59 31.36 18.52
C ASN A 43 -11.72 32.22 19.12
N LEU A 44 -12.55 32.85 18.29
CA LEU A 44 -13.74 33.58 18.72
C LEU A 44 -15.03 32.75 18.61
N LEU A 45 -14.95 31.53 18.05
CA LEU A 45 -16.05 30.58 18.09
C LEU A 45 -16.29 30.14 19.53
N ARG A 46 -17.55 30.13 19.96
CA ARG A 46 -17.93 29.80 21.34
C ARG A 46 -17.92 28.29 21.51
N PRO A 47 -17.04 27.72 22.36
CA PRO A 47 -17.03 26.29 22.63
C PRO A 47 -18.41 25.83 23.13
N GLY A 48 -18.92 24.74 22.55
CA GLY A 48 -20.21 24.17 22.93
C GLY A 48 -21.44 24.78 22.26
N LEU A 49 -21.41 26.06 21.86
CA LEU A 49 -22.52 26.72 21.15
C LEU A 49 -22.34 26.65 19.63
N ASP A 50 -21.13 26.93 19.14
CA ASP A 50 -20.82 26.95 17.71
C ASP A 50 -20.32 25.57 17.23
N LYS A 51 -20.95 24.49 17.73
CA LYS A 51 -20.61 23.10 17.37
C LYS A 51 -20.86 22.86 15.88
N GLY A 52 -19.87 22.27 15.21
CA GLY A 52 -19.92 22.04 13.76
C GLY A 52 -19.62 23.29 12.92
N THR A 53 -19.28 24.43 13.54
CA THR A 53 -18.81 25.60 12.79
C THR A 53 -17.30 25.52 12.57
N VAL A 54 -16.88 25.57 11.31
CA VAL A 54 -15.48 25.49 10.87
C VAL A 54 -15.11 26.78 10.14
N VAL A 55 -13.93 27.32 10.43
CA VAL A 55 -13.31 28.38 9.63
C VAL A 55 -12.33 27.73 8.66
N VAL A 56 -12.52 27.96 7.36
CA VAL A 56 -11.72 27.35 6.28
C VAL A 56 -10.95 28.43 5.53
N ALA A 57 -9.64 28.25 5.41
CA ALA A 57 -8.74 29.04 4.59
C ALA A 57 -8.09 28.12 3.55
N SER A 58 -8.46 28.30 2.28
CA SER A 58 -7.97 27.46 1.19
C SER A 58 -8.06 28.19 -0.15
N ASP A 59 -7.03 28.04 -0.96
CA ASP A 59 -7.02 28.50 -2.36
C ASP A 59 -7.85 27.56 -3.28
N GLY A 60 -8.24 26.38 -2.77
CA GLY A 60 -9.04 25.38 -3.49
C GLY A 60 -10.55 25.55 -3.35
N ILE A 61 -11.02 26.53 -2.56
CA ILE A 61 -12.44 26.87 -2.42
C ILE A 61 -12.68 28.29 -2.88
N LYS A 62 -13.88 28.54 -3.43
CA LYS A 62 -14.27 29.89 -3.84
C LYS A 62 -14.55 30.76 -2.61
N ILE A 63 -13.57 31.56 -2.22
CA ILE A 63 -13.72 32.57 -1.18
C ILE A 63 -14.22 33.88 -1.83
N PRO A 64 -15.26 34.53 -1.30
CA PRO A 64 -15.69 35.84 -1.77
C PRO A 64 -14.55 36.86 -1.79
N ALA A 65 -14.53 37.73 -2.81
CA ALA A 65 -13.50 38.75 -2.92
C ALA A 65 -13.43 39.63 -1.67
N GLY A 66 -12.21 39.86 -1.17
CA GLY A 66 -11.98 40.63 0.06
C GLY A 66 -12.04 39.81 1.37
N GLN A 67 -12.32 38.51 1.30
CA GLN A 67 -12.22 37.61 2.46
C GLN A 67 -11.00 36.70 2.36
N ALA A 68 -10.38 36.36 3.49
CA ALA A 68 -9.25 35.43 3.57
C ALA A 68 -9.66 34.01 4.02
N ALA A 69 -10.89 33.85 4.51
CA ALA A 69 -11.44 32.59 4.98
C ALA A 69 -12.97 32.58 4.87
N LEU A 70 -13.55 31.38 4.88
CA LEU A 70 -14.99 31.14 4.90
C LEU A 70 -15.38 30.48 6.23
N THR A 71 -16.47 30.92 6.85
CA THR A 71 -17.06 30.21 7.99
C THR A 71 -18.20 29.33 7.49
N VAL A 72 -18.10 28.02 7.75
CA VAL A 72 -19.01 27.00 7.24
C VAL A 72 -19.59 26.19 8.40
N ARG A 73 -20.87 25.85 8.31
CA ARG A 73 -21.49 24.86 9.21
C ARG A 73 -21.42 23.48 8.57
N THR A 74 -20.79 22.54 9.25
CA THR A 74 -20.65 21.16 8.79
C THR A 74 -21.92 20.36 9.02
N HIS A 75 -22.04 19.26 8.28
CA HIS A 75 -23.05 18.26 8.58
C HIS A 75 -22.62 17.46 9.81
N TYR A 76 -23.58 17.18 10.69
CA TYR A 76 -23.37 16.26 11.80
C TYR A 76 -23.70 14.84 11.32
N ILE A 77 -22.80 13.91 11.63
CA ILE A 77 -22.99 12.47 11.42
C ILE A 77 -22.78 11.84 12.80
N SER A 78 -23.78 11.09 13.28
CA SER A 78 -23.66 10.39 14.56
C SER A 78 -22.74 9.17 14.43
N THR A 79 -22.32 8.59 15.56
CA THR A 79 -21.52 7.35 15.54
C THR A 79 -22.28 6.19 14.90
N ASP A 80 -23.59 6.10 15.14
CA ASP A 80 -24.43 5.04 14.57
C ASP A 80 -24.62 5.23 13.06
N ASP A 81 -24.90 6.46 12.62
CA ASP A 81 -24.99 6.77 11.18
C ASP A 81 -23.65 6.52 10.47
N ALA A 82 -22.54 6.86 11.12
CA ALA A 82 -21.20 6.60 10.58
C ALA A 82 -20.93 5.09 10.45
N ALA A 83 -21.38 4.28 11.42
CA ALA A 83 -21.27 2.82 11.35
C ALA A 83 -22.12 2.25 10.20
N GLU A 84 -23.35 2.72 10.03
CA GLU A 84 -24.21 2.31 8.91
C GLU A 84 -23.58 2.66 7.54
N ILE A 85 -23.05 3.88 7.40
CA ILE A 85 -22.36 4.32 6.18
C ILE A 85 -21.12 3.44 5.92
N ALA A 86 -20.34 3.12 6.96
CA ALA A 86 -19.17 2.27 6.84
C ALA A 86 -19.53 0.85 6.40
N GLU A 87 -20.57 0.24 6.96
CA GLU A 87 -21.04 -1.10 6.56
C GLU A 87 -21.54 -1.12 5.12
N ARG A 88 -22.31 -0.10 4.71
CA ARG A 88 -22.72 0.06 3.30
C ARG A 88 -21.52 0.20 2.36
N ALA A 89 -20.51 0.98 2.75
CA ALA A 89 -19.29 1.14 1.98
C ALA A 89 -18.50 -0.17 1.88
N LYS A 90 -18.42 -0.97 2.97
CA LYS A 90 -17.81 -2.31 2.95
C LYS A 90 -18.56 -3.25 2.03
N ALA A 91 -19.89 -3.30 2.10
CA ALA A 91 -20.70 -4.15 1.23
C ALA A 91 -20.53 -3.81 -0.25
N LEU A 92 -20.41 -2.52 -0.59
CA LEU A 92 -20.09 -2.08 -1.96
C LEU A 92 -18.66 -2.46 -2.38
N ARG A 93 -17.73 -2.51 -1.43
CA ARG A 93 -16.34 -2.94 -1.64
C ARG A 93 -16.19 -4.45 -1.70
N ASP A 94 -17.13 -5.23 -1.16
CA ASP A 94 -17.07 -6.70 -1.15
C ASP A 94 -17.15 -7.31 -2.56
N GLY A 95 -17.63 -6.54 -3.55
CA GLY A 95 -17.57 -6.88 -4.98
C GLY A 95 -16.41 -6.23 -5.75
N VAL A 96 -15.61 -5.38 -5.11
CA VAL A 96 -14.38 -4.82 -5.67
C VAL A 96 -13.25 -5.56 -5.00
N THR A 97 -12.70 -6.57 -5.70
CA THR A 97 -11.40 -7.15 -5.34
C THR A 97 -10.43 -6.02 -5.12
N THR A 98 -10.25 -5.64 -3.88
CA THR A 98 -9.10 -4.88 -3.46
C THR A 98 -7.93 -5.74 -3.93
N LEU A 99 -7.02 -5.13 -4.67
CA LEU A 99 -5.79 -5.72 -5.25
C LEU A 99 -4.87 -6.46 -4.24
N HIS A 100 -5.37 -6.83 -3.07
CA HIS A 100 -4.72 -7.61 -2.02
C HIS A 100 -5.30 -9.02 -1.83
N ALA A 101 -6.35 -9.38 -2.57
CA ALA A 101 -6.74 -10.78 -2.73
C ALA A 101 -6.74 -11.11 -4.22
N VAL A 102 -5.54 -11.13 -4.82
CA VAL A 102 -5.28 -12.25 -5.73
C VAL A 102 -5.51 -13.46 -4.85
N ASP A 103 -6.53 -14.25 -5.15
CA ASP A 103 -6.64 -15.59 -4.64
C ASP A 103 -5.27 -16.22 -4.90
N ARG A 104 -4.42 -16.28 -3.87
CA ARG A 104 -3.13 -16.96 -3.97
C ARG A 104 -3.53 -18.43 -4.00
N GLY A 105 -3.99 -18.87 -5.17
CA GLY A 105 -4.21 -20.28 -5.44
C GLY A 105 -2.95 -21.00 -4.99
N GLU A 106 -3.12 -22.02 -4.15
CA GLU A 106 -2.13 -22.84 -3.45
C GLU A 106 -0.79 -22.15 -3.16
N GLU A 107 -0.34 -22.11 -1.90
CA GLU A 107 1.02 -21.67 -1.56
C GLU A 107 2.06 -22.60 -2.24
N ARG A 108 2.38 -22.32 -3.51
CA ARG A 108 3.25 -23.13 -4.35
C ARG A 108 4.68 -22.76 -4.05
N ASP A 109 5.48 -23.77 -3.74
CA ASP A 109 6.92 -23.63 -3.63
C ASP A 109 7.53 -23.67 -5.03
N PRO A 110 8.03 -22.55 -5.57
CA PRO A 110 8.49 -22.53 -6.95
C PRO A 110 9.75 -23.37 -7.18
N LEU A 111 10.54 -23.66 -6.14
CA LEU A 111 11.69 -24.57 -6.26
C LEU A 111 11.23 -26.03 -6.38
N MET A 112 10.17 -26.41 -5.67
CA MET A 112 9.56 -27.74 -5.79
C MET A 112 8.88 -27.92 -7.15
N ASP A 113 8.23 -26.88 -7.67
CA ASP A 113 7.61 -26.91 -9.00
C ASP A 113 8.68 -27.02 -10.10
N VAL A 114 9.79 -26.26 -9.98
CA VAL A 114 10.94 -26.43 -10.89
C VAL A 114 11.46 -27.86 -10.82
N MET A 115 11.62 -28.42 -9.62
CA MET A 115 12.07 -29.80 -9.44
C MET A 115 11.11 -30.82 -10.08
N THR A 116 9.80 -30.59 -9.95
CA THR A 116 8.75 -31.41 -10.55
C THR A 116 8.85 -31.41 -12.07
N VAL A 117 9.00 -30.24 -12.70
CA VAL A 117 9.06 -30.15 -14.18
C VAL A 117 10.38 -30.64 -14.77
N LEU A 118 11.47 -30.70 -13.99
CA LEU A 118 12.72 -31.34 -14.41
C LEU A 118 12.52 -32.86 -14.60
N GLY A 119 11.61 -33.47 -13.82
CA GLY A 119 11.34 -34.91 -13.85
C GLY A 119 12.60 -35.73 -13.55
N ASP A 120 12.87 -36.76 -14.34
CA ASP A 120 14.06 -37.61 -14.20
C ASP A 120 15.23 -37.19 -15.10
N ALA A 121 15.07 -36.12 -15.88
CA ALA A 121 16.12 -35.67 -16.78
C ALA A 121 17.29 -35.07 -15.98
N SER A 122 18.51 -35.51 -16.29
CA SER A 122 19.72 -35.00 -15.63
C SER A 122 19.94 -33.50 -15.87
N ARG A 123 19.58 -33.03 -17.08
CA ARG A 123 19.67 -31.63 -17.50
C ARG A 123 18.50 -31.27 -18.40
N VAL A 124 17.90 -30.11 -18.17
CA VAL A 124 16.80 -29.59 -19.00
C VAL A 124 17.11 -28.17 -19.43
N LEU A 125 16.76 -27.83 -20.67
CA LEU A 125 16.90 -26.46 -21.19
C LEU A 125 15.99 -25.51 -20.42
N THR A 126 16.48 -24.32 -20.09
CA THR A 126 15.67 -23.32 -19.36
C THR A 126 14.38 -22.97 -20.10
N THR A 127 14.40 -22.96 -21.44
CA THR A 127 13.21 -22.71 -22.26
C THR A 127 12.17 -23.82 -22.11
N ASP A 128 12.60 -25.08 -21.99
CA ASP A 128 11.69 -26.20 -21.78
C ASP A 128 11.16 -26.24 -20.35
N VAL A 129 11.97 -25.84 -19.36
CA VAL A 129 11.52 -25.66 -17.97
C VAL A 129 10.39 -24.63 -17.91
N LEU A 130 10.56 -23.44 -18.53
CA LEU A 130 9.51 -22.41 -18.57
C LEU A 130 8.22 -22.91 -19.23
N LYS A 131 8.32 -23.61 -20.37
CA LYS A 131 7.15 -24.20 -21.03
C LYS A 131 6.41 -25.21 -20.14
N ARG A 132 7.16 -26.06 -19.43
CA ARG A 132 6.57 -27.05 -18.52
C ARG A 132 5.97 -26.41 -17.28
N LEU A 133 6.57 -25.34 -16.76
CA LEU A 133 6.00 -24.57 -15.65
C LEU A 133 4.70 -23.89 -16.07
N ALA A 134 4.66 -23.25 -17.23
CA ALA A 134 3.43 -22.68 -17.78
C ALA A 134 2.33 -23.74 -17.99
N ALA A 135 2.70 -24.96 -18.38
CA ALA A 135 1.77 -26.08 -18.47
C ALA A 135 1.32 -26.63 -17.10
N LEU A 136 2.16 -26.49 -16.06
CA LEU A 136 1.85 -26.90 -14.68
C LEU A 136 0.92 -25.91 -13.98
N SER A 137 1.07 -24.61 -14.25
CA SER A 137 0.15 -23.55 -13.85
C SER A 137 0.35 -22.34 -14.75
N GLU A 138 -0.59 -22.11 -15.65
CA GLU A 138 -0.56 -20.97 -16.55
C GLU A 138 -0.72 -19.66 -15.76
N ASP A 139 -1.60 -19.65 -14.77
CA ASP A 139 -1.86 -18.49 -13.91
C ASP A 139 -0.62 -18.05 -13.10
N THR A 140 0.23 -19.00 -12.70
CA THR A 140 1.41 -18.73 -11.86
C THR A 140 2.67 -18.47 -12.69
N TYR A 141 2.86 -19.23 -13.76
CA TYR A 141 4.13 -19.31 -14.50
C TYR A 141 4.03 -18.91 -15.97
N GLY A 142 2.84 -18.59 -16.49
CA GLY A 142 2.65 -18.25 -17.90
C GLY A 142 3.50 -17.06 -18.37
N ASP A 143 3.67 -16.07 -17.50
CA ASP A 143 4.45 -14.85 -17.78
C ASP A 143 5.93 -14.94 -17.35
N TRP A 144 6.38 -16.09 -16.85
CA TRP A 144 7.75 -16.21 -16.34
C TRP A 144 8.79 -16.10 -17.45
N SER A 145 9.77 -15.24 -17.20
CA SER A 145 10.93 -15.09 -18.06
C SER A 145 12.13 -15.90 -17.54
N HIS A 146 13.18 -15.97 -18.36
CA HIS A 146 14.47 -16.52 -17.92
C HIS A 146 15.06 -15.78 -16.71
N LEU A 147 14.70 -14.50 -16.51
CA LEU A 147 15.15 -13.73 -15.35
C LEU A 147 14.46 -14.21 -14.07
N ASP A 148 13.17 -14.52 -14.14
CA ASP A 148 12.39 -14.99 -12.99
C ASP A 148 12.85 -16.39 -12.57
N LEU A 149 13.07 -17.27 -13.55
CA LEU A 149 13.66 -18.58 -13.30
C LEU A 149 15.07 -18.49 -12.68
N LYS A 150 15.89 -17.54 -13.15
CA LYS A 150 17.21 -17.32 -12.55
C LYS A 150 17.10 -16.82 -11.11
N ARG A 151 16.20 -15.86 -10.82
CA ARG A 151 16.00 -15.32 -9.47
C ARG A 151 15.64 -16.39 -8.47
N VAL A 152 14.75 -17.31 -8.84
CA VAL A 152 14.32 -18.41 -7.97
C VAL A 152 15.46 -19.37 -7.66
N LEU A 153 16.34 -19.63 -8.64
CA LEU A 153 17.47 -20.54 -8.50
C LEU A 153 18.72 -19.89 -7.90
N ASP A 154 18.73 -18.57 -7.73
CA ASP A 154 19.90 -17.84 -7.24
C ASP A 154 20.22 -18.22 -5.79
N GLY A 155 21.48 -18.56 -5.51
CA GLY A 155 21.91 -18.97 -4.17
C GLY A 155 21.60 -20.44 -3.83
N THR A 156 20.93 -21.17 -4.72
CA THR A 156 20.72 -22.62 -4.55
C THR A 156 21.92 -23.46 -5.01
N GLY A 157 22.84 -22.86 -5.77
CA GLY A 157 23.91 -23.59 -6.47
C GLY A 157 23.41 -24.36 -7.70
N ALA A 158 22.10 -24.28 -8.01
CA ALA A 158 21.46 -24.86 -9.19
C ALA A 158 21.16 -23.79 -10.25
N GLU A 159 21.91 -22.69 -10.27
CA GLU A 159 21.71 -21.61 -11.23
C GLU A 159 21.87 -22.12 -12.68
N PRO A 160 21.09 -21.55 -13.63
CA PRO A 160 21.24 -21.90 -15.03
C PRO A 160 22.67 -21.68 -15.52
N TYR A 161 23.23 -22.67 -16.20
CA TYR A 161 24.58 -22.61 -16.76
C TYR A 161 24.59 -23.01 -18.23
N LYS A 162 25.65 -22.63 -18.93
CA LYS A 162 25.80 -22.92 -20.36
C LYS A 162 26.35 -24.33 -20.56
N SER A 163 25.65 -25.15 -21.33
CA SER A 163 26.08 -26.46 -21.82
C SER A 163 25.77 -26.56 -23.30
N ASP A 164 26.74 -26.97 -24.11
CA ASP A 164 26.53 -27.22 -25.56
C ASP A 164 25.88 -26.02 -26.29
N GLY A 165 26.28 -24.81 -25.89
CA GLY A 165 25.78 -23.56 -26.45
C GLY A 165 24.42 -23.09 -25.93
N ARG A 166 23.73 -23.87 -25.09
CA ARG A 166 22.40 -23.55 -24.56
C ARG A 166 22.39 -23.47 -23.03
N MET A 167 21.41 -22.76 -22.47
CA MET A 167 21.25 -22.64 -21.02
C MET A 167 20.46 -23.83 -20.48
N VAL A 168 21.01 -24.52 -19.48
CA VAL A 168 20.42 -25.70 -18.84
C VAL A 168 20.39 -25.56 -17.33
N ILE A 169 19.51 -26.33 -16.70
CA ILE A 169 19.45 -26.54 -15.25
C ILE A 169 19.77 -28.01 -14.99
N ALA A 170 20.66 -28.29 -14.04
CA ALA A 170 21.02 -29.64 -13.63
C ALA A 170 20.18 -30.06 -12.42
N ARG A 171 19.37 -31.11 -12.60
CA ARG A 171 18.47 -31.64 -11.56
C ARG A 171 19.21 -31.99 -10.27
N GLU A 172 20.37 -32.63 -10.38
CA GLU A 172 21.15 -33.07 -9.22
C GLU A 172 21.55 -31.91 -8.29
N ARG A 173 21.82 -30.72 -8.84
CA ARG A 173 22.18 -29.54 -8.03
C ARG A 173 20.98 -29.06 -7.22
N LEU A 174 19.81 -28.99 -7.86
CA LEU A 174 18.58 -28.58 -7.20
C LEU A 174 18.11 -29.62 -6.18
N PHE A 175 18.19 -30.91 -6.52
CA PHE A 175 17.89 -32.00 -5.59
C PHE A 175 18.73 -31.92 -4.33
N ARG A 176 20.05 -31.71 -4.47
CA ARG A 176 20.95 -31.56 -3.33
C ARG A 176 20.60 -30.35 -2.48
N HIS A 177 20.21 -29.23 -3.09
CA HIS A 177 19.76 -28.06 -2.35
C HIS A 177 18.50 -28.37 -1.54
N LEU A 178 17.48 -28.94 -2.19
CA LEU A 178 16.21 -29.30 -1.54
C LEU A 178 16.40 -30.34 -0.42
N ALA A 179 17.28 -31.33 -0.61
CA ALA A 179 17.57 -32.34 0.41
C ALA A 179 18.30 -31.79 1.65
N ASN A 180 18.98 -30.64 1.52
CA ASN A 180 19.70 -29.98 2.62
C ASN A 180 18.95 -28.75 3.16
N ARG A 181 17.75 -28.47 2.65
CA ARG A 181 16.94 -27.35 3.12
C ARG A 181 16.47 -27.66 4.54
N PRO A 182 16.69 -26.77 5.53
CA PRO A 182 16.10 -26.94 6.84
C PRO A 182 14.57 -26.92 6.72
N ASP A 183 13.89 -27.79 7.45
CA ASP A 183 12.44 -27.76 7.66
C ASP A 183 12.06 -26.54 8.52
N ASP A 184 12.39 -25.33 8.09
CA ASP A 184 11.84 -24.10 8.66
C ASP A 184 10.45 -23.89 8.06
N GLY A 185 9.53 -24.76 8.49
CA GLY A 185 8.12 -24.54 8.38
C GLY A 185 7.74 -23.26 9.14
N SER A 186 7.25 -22.28 8.39
CA SER A 186 6.21 -21.33 8.80
C SER A 186 6.28 -20.86 10.26
N ALA A 187 7.10 -19.84 10.52
CA ALA A 187 6.90 -18.95 11.65
C ALA A 187 7.31 -17.52 11.25
N SER A 188 6.48 -16.87 10.41
CA SER A 188 6.36 -15.42 10.48
C SER A 188 5.63 -15.10 11.79
N ALA A 189 6.37 -15.10 12.89
CA ALA A 189 5.99 -14.33 14.05
C ALA A 189 6.27 -12.86 13.69
N ALA A 190 5.19 -12.09 13.59
CA ALA A 190 5.23 -10.66 13.39
C ALA A 190 6.00 -9.98 14.54
N GLU A 191 6.85 -9.03 14.18
CA GLU A 191 7.17 -7.87 15.01
C GLU A 191 6.90 -6.60 14.20
#